data_AF-A0YSA5-F1
#
_entry.id   AF-A0YSA5-F1
#
_cell.length_a   1.000
_cell.length_b   1.000
_cell.length_c   1.000
_cell.angle_alpha   90.00
_cell.angle_beta   90.00
_cell.angle_gamma   90.00
#
_symmetry.space_group_name_H-M   'P 1'
#
loop_
_entity.id
_entity.type
_entity.pdbx_description
1 polymer ?
#
loop_
_entity_poly.entity_id
_entity_poly.type
_entity_poly.pdbx_seq_one_letter_code
_entity_poly.pdbx_strand_id
1 'polypeptide(L)'
;MEEQADQIFKQGILQYQSQQFEAALQTWQKALTHYHDLNDRKREGATWGNLGVAYEALGNLDQAIKSYQQHLAIAIEIQDLKGQLNALGNLGNTYYTQGDYHQAISYQQQQLAIARQLQDPQTTAQTLSNLAITYHTLGEIPQAIEYYQQQLAIAKQTNNRPSQGNALKNLRLAYQTLGEDTHAQNCYQQQWAMLRQWFLDEKSDEFVRIAQMVGLNLFEDLVGVDMSGFDLYYADLQGVNLENANLTQANLALADLSGAKLTTANLTQAILSNANLRDADLSHANLYQADLRTKLPRANLSYANLEEADLSSAYLPQANLSHANLSSANLKYADLSGVDLRNANLQDADLSRAELKDAIVEKVCFSKAIGISQRIQSELVERGAIFEQNE
;
A
#
# COMPACT_ATOMS: atom_id res chain seq x y z
N MET A 1 12.89 40.73 -28.22
CA MET A 1 12.04 39.80 -28.99
C MET A 1 12.14 38.38 -28.42
N GLU A 2 13.34 37.82 -28.28
CA GLU A 2 13.54 36.51 -27.63
C GLU A 2 13.06 36.48 -26.16
N GLU A 3 13.43 37.49 -25.36
CA GLU A 3 13.00 37.58 -23.95
C GLU A 3 11.47 37.63 -23.80
N GLN A 4 10.78 38.25 -24.77
CA GLN A 4 9.31 38.30 -24.80
C GLN A 4 8.72 36.92 -25.11
N ALA A 5 9.32 36.16 -26.04
CA ALA A 5 8.88 34.81 -26.36
C ALA A 5 9.07 33.85 -25.17
N ASP A 6 10.20 33.96 -24.46
CA ASP A 6 10.49 33.18 -23.24
C ASP A 6 9.50 33.48 -22.11
N GLN A 7 9.10 34.75 -21.95
CA GLN A 7 8.08 35.14 -20.96
C GLN A 7 6.71 34.54 -21.29
N ILE A 8 6.28 34.62 -22.56
CA ILE A 8 5.01 34.02 -23.02
C ILE A 8 5.04 32.51 -22.81
N PHE A 9 6.14 31.85 -23.17
CA PHE A 9 6.30 30.41 -22.98
C PHE A 9 6.18 29.99 -21.50
N LYS A 10 6.85 30.72 -20.59
CA LYS A 10 6.75 30.50 -19.14
C LYS A 10 5.34 30.75 -18.61
N GLN A 11 4.64 31.77 -19.11
CA GLN A 11 3.25 32.02 -18.76
C GLN A 11 2.36 30.82 -19.10
N GLY A 12 2.55 30.20 -20.26
CA GLY A 12 1.82 28.99 -20.65
C GLY A 12 2.05 27.83 -19.68
N ILE A 13 3.28 27.65 -19.18
CA ILE A 13 3.59 26.64 -18.14
C ILE A 13 2.79 26.91 -16.87
N LEU A 14 2.76 28.16 -16.39
CA LEU A 14 2.02 28.53 -15.19
C LEU A 14 0.51 28.32 -15.34
N GLN A 15 -0.04 28.65 -16.52
CA GLN A 15 -1.44 28.39 -16.84
C GLN A 15 -1.76 26.90 -16.82
N TYR A 16 -0.90 26.08 -17.43
CA TYR A 16 -1.06 24.62 -17.42
C TYR A 16 -1.01 24.04 -16.01
N GLN A 17 -0.05 24.47 -15.19
CA GLN A 17 0.05 24.06 -13.78
C GLN A 17 -1.17 24.49 -12.96
N SER A 18 -1.85 25.57 -13.36
CA SER A 18 -3.09 26.06 -12.77
C SER A 18 -4.35 25.43 -13.39
N GLN A 19 -4.20 24.38 -14.21
CA GLN A 19 -5.27 23.67 -14.94
C GLN A 19 -6.06 24.56 -15.93
N GLN A 20 -5.50 25.69 -16.36
CA GLN A 20 -6.07 26.56 -17.37
C GLN A 20 -5.60 26.13 -18.76
N PHE A 21 -6.01 24.94 -19.20
CA PHE A 21 -5.44 24.27 -20.37
C PHE A 21 -5.68 25.02 -21.69
N GLU A 22 -6.88 25.58 -21.90
CA GLU A 22 -7.19 26.38 -23.09
C GLU A 22 -6.37 27.68 -23.12
N ALA A 23 -6.16 28.30 -21.95
CA ALA A 23 -5.33 29.50 -21.85
C ALA A 23 -3.86 29.16 -22.15
N ALA A 24 -3.34 28.06 -21.59
CA ALA A 24 -2.00 27.57 -21.86
C ALA A 24 -1.79 27.31 -23.36
N LEU A 25 -2.76 26.67 -24.01
CA LEU A 25 -2.75 26.38 -25.44
C LEU A 25 -2.68 27.66 -26.29
N GLN A 26 -3.53 28.65 -26.00
CA GLN A 26 -3.50 29.94 -26.70
C GLN A 26 -2.16 30.66 -26.50
N THR A 27 -1.62 30.62 -25.27
CA THR A 27 -0.35 31.25 -24.92
C THR A 27 0.82 30.57 -25.63
N TRP A 28 0.86 29.24 -25.66
CA TRP A 28 1.91 28.51 -26.36
C TRP A 28 1.80 28.64 -27.89
N GLN A 29 0.61 28.78 -28.46
CA GLN A 29 0.47 29.08 -29.90
C GLN A 29 1.10 30.45 -30.27
N LYS A 30 1.00 31.43 -29.37
CA LYS A 30 1.69 32.73 -29.53
C LYS A 30 3.20 32.58 -29.40
N ALA A 31 3.68 31.88 -28.37
CA ALA A 31 5.11 31.61 -28.18
C ALA A 31 5.70 30.88 -29.40
N LEU A 32 4.98 29.91 -29.95
CA LEU A 32 5.38 29.14 -31.13
C LEU A 32 5.62 30.05 -32.33
N THR A 33 4.70 30.99 -32.58
CA THR A 33 4.83 31.97 -33.68
C THR A 33 6.08 32.83 -33.48
N HIS A 34 6.33 33.31 -32.26
CA HIS A 34 7.53 34.08 -31.97
C HIS A 34 8.82 33.29 -32.17
N TYR A 35 8.89 32.03 -31.71
CA TYR A 35 10.09 31.20 -31.91
C TYR A 35 10.31 30.87 -33.38
N HIS A 36 9.24 30.67 -34.14
CA HIS A 36 9.32 30.50 -35.59
C HIS A 36 9.93 31.75 -36.27
N ASP A 37 9.42 32.94 -35.97
CA ASP A 37 9.93 34.20 -36.52
C ASP A 37 11.40 34.46 -36.14
N LEU A 38 11.82 33.99 -34.97
CA LEU A 38 13.21 34.05 -34.50
C LEU A 38 14.11 32.95 -35.08
N ASN A 39 13.56 32.00 -35.84
CA ASN A 39 14.22 30.77 -36.30
C ASN A 39 14.81 29.93 -35.16
N ASP A 40 14.24 29.99 -33.96
CA ASP A 40 14.65 29.17 -32.82
C ASP A 40 13.94 27.81 -32.88
N ARG A 41 14.47 26.93 -33.72
CA ARG A 41 13.92 25.58 -33.92
C ARG A 41 13.85 24.77 -32.63
N LYS A 42 14.82 24.93 -31.72
CA LYS A 42 14.83 24.17 -30.47
C LYS A 42 13.65 24.56 -29.56
N ARG A 43 13.45 25.86 -29.34
CA ARG A 43 12.31 26.35 -28.55
C ARG A 43 10.97 26.13 -29.28
N GLU A 44 10.96 26.19 -30.61
CA GLU A 44 9.79 25.84 -31.43
C GLU A 44 9.35 24.39 -31.19
N GLY A 45 10.29 23.43 -31.28
CA GLY A 45 10.04 22.01 -30.99
C GLY A 45 9.51 21.78 -29.57
N ALA A 46 10.15 22.39 -28.57
CA ALA A 46 9.68 22.30 -27.18
C ALA A 46 8.26 22.87 -27.01
N THR A 47 7.92 23.93 -27.75
CA THR A 47 6.57 24.52 -27.72
C THR A 47 5.53 23.60 -28.35
N TRP A 48 5.86 22.92 -29.44
CA TRP A 48 5.02 21.85 -29.98
C TRP A 48 4.79 20.71 -28.99
N GLY A 49 5.83 20.32 -28.25
CA GLY A 49 5.68 19.36 -27.15
C GLY A 49 4.66 19.81 -26.11
N ASN A 50 4.75 21.05 -25.64
CA ASN A 50 3.80 21.60 -24.66
C ASN A 50 2.38 21.73 -25.20
N LEU A 51 2.22 22.12 -26.46
CA LEU A 51 0.91 22.13 -27.12
C LEU A 51 0.29 20.73 -27.13
N GLY A 52 1.09 19.70 -27.41
CA GLY A 52 0.62 18.31 -27.36
C GLY A 52 0.08 17.93 -25.98
N VAL A 53 0.81 18.28 -24.92
CA VAL A 53 0.39 18.02 -23.53
C VAL A 53 -0.91 18.76 -23.19
N ALA A 54 -1.07 20.01 -23.63
CA ALA A 54 -2.32 20.75 -23.44
C ALA A 54 -3.50 20.10 -24.19
N TYR A 55 -3.28 19.64 -25.43
CA TYR A 55 -4.32 18.95 -26.19
C TYR A 55 -4.74 17.63 -25.52
N GLU A 56 -3.81 16.86 -24.96
CA GLU A 56 -4.14 15.65 -24.18
C GLU A 56 -4.97 15.98 -22.93
N ALA A 57 -4.58 17.01 -22.18
CA ALA A 57 -5.34 17.46 -21.00
C ALA A 57 -6.77 17.90 -21.34
N LEU A 58 -7.00 18.36 -22.58
CA LEU A 58 -8.31 18.71 -23.13
C LEU A 58 -9.04 17.52 -23.79
N GLY A 59 -8.46 16.32 -23.77
CA GLY A 59 -9.03 15.12 -24.38
C GLY A 59 -8.93 15.06 -25.91
N ASN A 60 -8.17 15.95 -26.54
CA ASN A 60 -8.01 16.01 -28.00
C ASN A 60 -6.75 15.26 -28.47
N LEU A 61 -6.83 13.93 -28.45
CA LEU A 61 -5.68 13.05 -28.76
C LEU A 61 -5.15 13.25 -30.19
N ASP A 62 -6.02 13.51 -31.18
CA ASP A 62 -5.60 13.71 -32.57
C ASP A 62 -4.71 14.95 -32.74
N GLN A 63 -5.03 16.05 -32.05
CA GLN A 63 -4.20 17.25 -32.08
C GLN A 63 -2.92 17.07 -31.27
N ALA A 64 -2.99 16.33 -30.16
CA ALA A 64 -1.80 16.00 -29.38
C ALA A 64 -0.77 15.22 -30.23
N ILE A 65 -1.22 14.18 -30.93
CA ILE A 65 -0.37 13.37 -31.83
C ILE A 65 0.27 14.26 -32.89
N LYS A 66 -0.49 15.15 -33.54
CA LYS A 66 0.05 16.10 -34.53
C LYS A 66 1.12 17.00 -33.93
N SER A 67 0.87 17.57 -32.75
CA SER A 67 1.83 18.42 -32.05
C SER A 67 3.10 17.65 -31.67
N TYR A 68 2.99 16.43 -31.16
CA TYR A 68 4.15 15.61 -30.84
C TYR A 68 4.92 15.15 -32.08
N GLN A 69 4.25 14.88 -33.21
CA GLN A 69 4.90 14.61 -34.49
C GLN A 69 5.70 15.82 -35.00
N GLN A 70 5.17 17.04 -34.85
CA GLN A 70 5.93 18.26 -35.18
C GLN A 70 7.15 18.43 -34.26
N HIS A 71 6.99 18.21 -32.95
CA HIS A 71 8.11 18.20 -32.01
C HIS A 71 9.18 17.19 -32.42
N LEU A 72 8.80 15.95 -32.75
CA LEU A 72 9.71 14.91 -33.19
C LEU A 72 10.44 15.30 -34.49
N ALA A 73 9.73 15.81 -35.48
CA ALA A 73 10.31 16.23 -36.76
C ALA A 73 11.39 17.30 -36.56
N ILE A 74 11.11 18.31 -35.74
CA ILE A 74 12.06 19.36 -35.39
C ILE A 74 13.25 18.79 -34.61
N ALA A 75 13.02 17.92 -33.63
CA ALA A 75 14.09 17.32 -32.85
C ALA A 75 15.02 16.43 -33.70
N ILE A 76 14.49 15.79 -34.75
CA ILE A 76 15.30 15.09 -35.77
C ILE A 76 16.11 16.09 -36.61
N GLU A 77 15.47 17.15 -37.12
CA GLU A 77 16.09 18.20 -37.94
C GLU A 77 17.33 18.81 -37.26
N ILE A 78 17.22 19.12 -35.95
CA ILE A 78 18.29 19.75 -35.18
C ILE A 78 19.19 18.75 -34.43
N GLN A 79 18.96 17.44 -34.63
CA GLN A 79 19.70 16.35 -33.96
C GLN A 79 19.63 16.41 -32.41
N ASP A 80 18.52 16.90 -31.85
CA ASP A 80 18.28 16.93 -30.41
C ASP A 80 17.74 15.57 -29.92
N LEU A 81 18.66 14.68 -29.52
CA LEU A 81 18.31 13.35 -29.01
C LEU A 81 17.40 13.39 -27.77
N LYS A 82 17.50 14.43 -26.92
CA LYS A 82 16.62 14.57 -25.76
C LYS A 82 15.22 15.00 -26.17
N GLY A 83 15.12 15.93 -27.13
CA GLY A 83 13.84 16.29 -27.77
C GLY A 83 13.16 15.08 -28.41
N GLN A 84 13.92 14.25 -29.13
CA GLN A 84 13.42 13.01 -29.73
C GLN A 84 12.89 12.03 -28.67
N LEU A 85 13.64 11.79 -27.58
CA LEU A 85 13.17 10.94 -26.48
C LEU A 85 11.83 11.40 -25.91
N ASN A 86 11.68 12.70 -25.66
CA ASN A 86 10.46 13.26 -25.10
C ASN A 86 9.29 13.13 -26.09
N ALA A 87 9.50 13.47 -27.35
CA ALA A 87 8.46 13.38 -28.37
C ALA A 87 8.00 11.93 -28.63
N LEU A 88 8.95 10.99 -28.74
CA LEU A 88 8.67 9.57 -28.92
C LEU A 88 7.93 8.96 -27.73
N GLY A 89 8.34 9.31 -26.51
CA GLY A 89 7.66 8.85 -25.29
C GLY A 89 6.22 9.35 -25.21
N ASN A 90 6.00 10.63 -25.53
CA ASN A 90 4.66 11.20 -25.58
C ASN A 90 3.80 10.51 -26.66
N LEU A 91 4.30 10.38 -27.88
CA LEU A 91 3.60 9.65 -28.95
C LEU A 91 3.24 8.22 -28.54
N GLY A 92 4.20 7.49 -27.96
CA GLY A 92 3.99 6.14 -27.46
C GLY A 92 2.84 6.05 -26.44
N ASN A 93 2.80 6.98 -25.48
CA ASN A 93 1.76 7.04 -24.46
C ASN A 93 0.40 7.47 -25.04
N THR A 94 0.37 8.43 -25.97
CA THR A 94 -0.87 8.90 -26.60
C THR A 94 -1.51 7.81 -27.45
N TYR A 95 -0.71 7.10 -28.27
CA TYR A 95 -1.21 5.96 -29.05
C TYR A 95 -1.69 4.81 -28.17
N TYR A 96 -1.00 4.53 -27.06
CA TYR A 96 -1.45 3.57 -26.05
C TYR A 96 -2.83 3.96 -25.51
N THR A 97 -3.02 5.24 -25.15
CA THR A 97 -4.29 5.78 -24.64
C THR A 97 -5.40 5.72 -25.69
N GLN A 98 -5.08 5.90 -26.97
CA GLN A 98 -6.00 5.76 -28.09
C GLN A 98 -6.39 4.29 -28.38
N GLY A 99 -5.65 3.33 -27.84
CA GLY A 99 -5.83 1.89 -28.09
C GLY A 99 -5.12 1.38 -29.35
N ASP A 100 -4.31 2.21 -30.02
CA ASP A 100 -3.44 1.78 -31.12
C ASP A 100 -2.09 1.32 -30.56
N TYR A 101 -2.11 0.11 -29.98
CA TYR A 101 -0.95 -0.48 -29.32
C TYR A 101 0.22 -0.76 -30.27
N HIS A 102 -0.03 -0.98 -31.56
CA HIS A 102 1.04 -1.21 -32.53
C HIS A 102 1.84 0.07 -32.81
N GLN A 103 1.17 1.22 -32.97
CA GLN A 103 1.86 2.51 -33.05
C GLN A 103 2.58 2.84 -31.75
N ALA A 104 1.95 2.58 -30.60
CA ALA A 104 2.58 2.77 -29.30
C ALA A 104 3.91 2.01 -29.18
N ILE A 105 3.92 0.71 -29.52
CA ILE A 105 5.12 -0.13 -29.53
C ILE A 105 6.18 0.45 -30.49
N SER A 106 5.78 0.87 -31.70
CA SER A 106 6.72 1.42 -32.68
C SER A 106 7.48 2.65 -32.15
N TYR A 107 6.76 3.60 -31.55
CA TYR A 107 7.37 4.80 -30.97
C TYR A 107 8.17 4.50 -29.70
N GLN A 108 7.68 3.62 -28.83
CA GLN A 108 8.40 3.21 -27.63
C GLN A 108 9.69 2.44 -27.95
N GLN A 109 9.72 1.61 -28.99
CA GLN A 109 10.95 0.92 -29.44
C GLN A 109 11.99 1.92 -29.97
N GLN A 110 11.57 2.95 -30.72
CA GLN A 110 12.46 4.04 -31.14
C GLN A 110 13.00 4.82 -29.93
N GLN A 111 12.16 5.12 -28.94
CA GLN A 111 12.57 5.77 -27.70
C GLN A 111 13.62 4.91 -26.95
N LEU A 112 13.39 3.60 -26.86
CA LEU A 112 14.29 2.66 -26.18
C LEU A 112 15.68 2.64 -26.84
N ALA A 113 15.72 2.68 -28.18
CA ALA A 113 16.99 2.70 -28.92
C ALA A 113 17.80 3.95 -28.59
N ILE A 114 17.17 5.14 -28.57
CA ILE A 114 17.85 6.39 -28.22
C ILE A 114 18.25 6.41 -26.74
N ALA A 115 17.40 5.92 -25.84
CA ALA A 115 17.69 5.89 -24.40
C ALA A 115 18.93 5.05 -24.10
N ARG A 116 19.07 3.90 -24.79
CA ARG A 116 20.27 3.05 -24.73
C ARG A 116 21.50 3.73 -25.34
N GLN A 117 21.34 4.43 -26.46
CA GLN A 117 22.42 5.20 -27.08
C GLN A 117 22.97 6.28 -26.13
N LEU A 118 22.08 6.96 -25.41
CA LEU A 118 22.45 7.98 -24.41
C LEU A 118 22.94 7.39 -23.08
N GLN A 119 22.88 6.07 -22.90
CA GLN A 119 23.17 5.39 -21.65
C GLN A 119 22.36 5.97 -20.48
N ASP A 120 21.08 6.27 -20.72
CA ASP A 120 20.16 6.80 -19.71
C ASP A 120 19.35 5.64 -19.09
N PRO A 121 19.76 5.11 -17.92
CA PRO A 121 19.07 3.97 -17.32
C PRO A 121 17.66 4.32 -16.83
N GLN A 122 17.39 5.57 -16.46
CA GLN A 122 16.07 5.99 -15.98
C GLN A 122 15.06 5.94 -17.13
N THR A 123 15.38 6.61 -18.24
CA THR A 123 14.52 6.60 -19.44
C THR A 123 14.43 5.20 -20.05
N THR A 124 15.52 4.42 -20.02
CA THR A 124 15.52 3.02 -20.49
C THR A 124 14.54 2.17 -19.67
N ALA A 125 14.61 2.22 -18.33
CA ALA A 125 13.70 1.47 -17.46
C ALA A 125 12.23 1.89 -17.65
N GLN A 126 11.96 3.20 -17.76
CA GLN A 126 10.62 3.70 -18.01
C GLN A 126 10.06 3.21 -19.36
N THR A 127 10.87 3.24 -20.42
CA THR A 127 10.44 2.80 -21.75
C THR A 127 10.19 1.29 -21.79
N LEU A 128 11.03 0.50 -21.11
CA LEU A 128 10.81 -0.96 -20.96
C LEU A 128 9.50 -1.24 -20.21
N SER A 129 9.20 -0.49 -19.14
CA SER A 129 7.92 -0.59 -18.42
C SER A 129 6.73 -0.31 -19.35
N ASN A 130 6.81 0.75 -20.17
CA ASN A 130 5.74 1.11 -21.10
C ASN A 130 5.54 0.04 -22.19
N LEU A 131 6.62 -0.50 -22.76
CA LEU A 131 6.55 -1.60 -23.71
C LEU A 131 5.90 -2.83 -23.07
N ALA A 132 6.35 -3.21 -21.86
CA ALA A 132 5.81 -4.35 -21.14
C ALA A 132 4.31 -4.23 -20.88
N ILE A 133 3.85 -3.05 -20.42
CA ILE A 133 2.42 -2.76 -20.22
C ILE A 133 1.65 -2.86 -21.54
N THR A 134 2.22 -2.34 -22.64
CA THR A 134 1.57 -2.37 -23.95
C THR A 134 1.42 -3.80 -24.48
N TYR A 135 2.47 -4.62 -24.40
CA TYR A 135 2.42 -6.05 -24.74
C TYR A 135 1.47 -6.84 -23.84
N HIS A 136 1.45 -6.54 -22.53
CA HIS A 136 0.53 -7.18 -21.58
C HIS A 136 -0.93 -6.89 -21.95
N THR A 137 -1.23 -5.65 -22.32
CA THR A 137 -2.59 -5.21 -22.73
C THR A 137 -3.02 -5.87 -24.04
N LEU A 138 -2.09 -6.11 -24.97
CA LEU A 138 -2.32 -6.89 -26.19
C LEU A 138 -2.54 -8.39 -25.94
N GLY A 139 -2.27 -8.89 -24.73
CA GLY A 139 -2.30 -10.31 -24.41
C GLY A 139 -1.01 -11.06 -24.78
N GLU A 140 0.03 -10.35 -25.23
CA GLU A 140 1.36 -10.88 -25.50
C GLU A 140 2.18 -10.96 -24.19
N ILE A 141 1.68 -11.77 -23.25
CA ILE A 141 2.22 -11.86 -21.88
C ILE A 141 3.71 -12.29 -21.84
N PRO A 142 4.19 -13.26 -22.66
CA PRO A 142 5.61 -13.62 -22.66
C PRO A 142 6.54 -12.44 -23.01
N GLN A 143 6.19 -11.65 -24.02
CA GLN A 143 6.93 -10.44 -24.39
C GLN A 143 6.91 -9.41 -23.25
N ALA A 144 5.76 -9.22 -22.59
CA ALA A 144 5.66 -8.33 -21.44
C ALA A 144 6.62 -8.73 -20.31
N ILE A 145 6.70 -10.03 -20.00
CA ILE A 145 7.63 -10.58 -18.99
C ILE A 145 9.08 -10.26 -19.35
N GLU A 146 9.51 -10.45 -20.60
CA GLU A 146 10.88 -10.13 -21.04
C GLU A 146 11.23 -8.66 -20.79
N TYR A 147 10.30 -7.75 -21.08
CA TYR A 147 10.51 -6.31 -20.87
C TYR A 147 10.50 -5.93 -19.38
N TYR A 148 9.60 -6.48 -18.57
CA TYR A 148 9.62 -6.25 -17.12
C TYR A 148 10.88 -6.82 -16.45
N GLN A 149 11.41 -7.95 -16.91
CA GLN A 149 12.68 -8.50 -16.42
C GLN A 149 13.85 -7.57 -16.74
N GLN A 150 13.89 -6.99 -17.95
CA GLN A 150 14.90 -5.99 -18.31
C GLN A 150 14.79 -4.72 -17.45
N GLN A 151 13.56 -4.24 -17.20
CA GLN A 151 13.33 -3.11 -16.29
C GLN A 151 13.85 -3.43 -14.88
N LEU A 152 13.52 -4.61 -14.33
CA LEU A 152 13.96 -5.05 -13.01
C LEU A 152 15.49 -5.10 -12.92
N ALA A 153 16.17 -5.59 -13.96
CA ALA A 153 17.63 -5.65 -13.99
C ALA A 153 18.27 -4.24 -13.88
N ILE A 154 17.76 -3.26 -14.64
CA ILE A 154 18.23 -1.87 -14.57
C ILE A 154 17.92 -1.25 -13.20
N ALA A 155 16.72 -1.51 -12.68
CA ALA A 155 16.29 -0.99 -11.39
C ALA A 155 17.16 -1.54 -10.24
N LYS A 156 17.59 -2.81 -10.31
CA LYS A 156 18.58 -3.39 -9.39
C LYS A 156 19.96 -2.74 -9.54
N GLN A 157 20.45 -2.58 -10.78
CA GLN A 157 21.75 -1.96 -11.04
C GLN A 157 21.85 -0.52 -10.53
N THR A 158 20.74 0.23 -10.62
CA THR A 158 20.68 1.64 -10.19
C THR A 158 20.20 1.83 -8.75
N ASN A 159 19.93 0.75 -8.01
CA ASN A 159 19.32 0.78 -6.68
C ASN A 159 17.99 1.58 -6.62
N ASN A 160 17.25 1.64 -7.73
CA ASN A 160 15.95 2.32 -7.79
C ASN A 160 14.85 1.40 -7.23
N ARG A 161 14.67 1.41 -5.90
CA ARG A 161 13.67 0.59 -5.19
C ARG A 161 12.24 0.74 -5.72
N PRO A 162 11.71 1.97 -5.98
CA PRO A 162 10.38 2.11 -6.58
C PRO A 162 10.23 1.38 -7.92
N SER A 163 11.23 1.51 -8.81
CA SER A 163 11.20 0.85 -10.11
C SER A 163 11.33 -0.67 -9.99
N GLN A 164 12.11 -1.17 -9.02
CA GLN A 164 12.17 -2.61 -8.71
C GLN A 164 10.82 -3.14 -8.23
N GLY A 165 10.14 -2.42 -7.32
CA GLY A 165 8.83 -2.78 -6.80
C GLY A 165 7.77 -2.84 -7.89
N ASN A 166 7.73 -1.82 -8.76
CA ASN A 166 6.82 -1.77 -9.91
C ASN A 166 7.07 -2.92 -10.88
N ALA A 167 8.34 -3.22 -11.21
CA ALA A 167 8.67 -4.32 -12.11
C ALA A 167 8.27 -5.69 -11.52
N LEU A 168 8.54 -5.92 -10.23
CA LEU A 168 8.17 -7.17 -9.55
C LEU A 168 6.65 -7.34 -9.45
N LYS A 169 5.91 -6.27 -9.12
CA LYS A 169 4.44 -6.29 -9.08
C LYS A 169 3.87 -6.69 -10.43
N ASN A 170 4.37 -6.10 -11.51
CA ASN A 170 3.86 -6.37 -12.86
C ASN A 170 4.29 -7.75 -13.38
N LEU A 171 5.51 -8.21 -13.05
CA LEU A 171 5.92 -9.59 -13.31
C LEU A 171 5.02 -10.59 -12.61
N ARG A 172 4.72 -10.36 -11.33
CA ARG A 172 3.83 -11.22 -10.55
C ARG A 172 2.46 -11.34 -11.21
N LEU A 173 1.87 -10.22 -11.63
CA LEU A 173 0.58 -10.20 -12.34
C LEU A 173 0.64 -10.94 -13.68
N ALA A 174 1.72 -10.74 -14.44
CA ALA A 174 1.92 -11.41 -15.73
C ALA A 174 2.05 -12.94 -15.55
N TYR A 175 2.83 -13.40 -14.56
CA TYR A 175 2.95 -14.83 -14.25
C TYR A 175 1.63 -15.43 -13.75
N GLN A 176 0.86 -14.71 -12.91
CA GLN A 176 -0.48 -15.14 -12.51
C GLN A 176 -1.41 -15.29 -13.71
N THR A 177 -1.34 -14.38 -14.68
CA THR A 177 -2.13 -14.45 -15.92
C THR A 177 -1.81 -15.71 -16.74
N LEU A 178 -0.57 -16.19 -16.70
CA LEU A 178 -0.15 -17.44 -17.35
C LEU A 178 -0.38 -18.70 -16.51
N GLY A 179 -0.81 -18.57 -15.24
CA GLY A 179 -0.89 -19.69 -14.29
C GLY A 179 0.48 -20.18 -13.81
N GLU A 180 1.52 -19.36 -13.91
CA GLU A 180 2.87 -19.68 -13.45
C GLU A 180 3.08 -19.30 -11.98
N ASP A 181 2.37 -19.99 -11.09
CA ASP A 181 2.31 -19.65 -9.66
C ASP A 181 3.68 -19.59 -8.99
N THR A 182 4.61 -20.50 -9.35
CA THR A 182 5.97 -20.50 -8.78
C THR A 182 6.74 -19.21 -9.09
N HIS A 183 6.62 -18.69 -10.31
CA HIS A 183 7.30 -17.44 -10.68
C HIS A 183 6.62 -16.23 -10.03
N ALA A 184 5.30 -16.23 -9.93
CA ALA A 184 4.56 -15.20 -9.21
C ALA A 184 4.95 -15.15 -7.72
N GLN A 185 5.05 -16.31 -7.06
CA GLN A 185 5.48 -16.43 -5.67
C GLN A 185 6.93 -15.96 -5.48
N ASN A 186 7.82 -16.26 -6.42
CA ASN A 186 9.19 -15.75 -6.38
C ASN A 186 9.23 -14.21 -6.45
N CYS A 187 8.41 -13.60 -7.30
CA CYS A 187 8.30 -12.14 -7.38
C CYS A 187 7.81 -11.55 -6.04
N TYR A 188 6.76 -12.13 -5.46
CA TYR A 188 6.25 -11.74 -4.15
C TYR A 188 7.31 -11.85 -3.05
N GLN A 189 8.06 -12.95 -3.00
CA GLN A 189 9.15 -13.14 -2.03
C GLN A 189 10.25 -12.07 -2.18
N GLN A 190 10.58 -11.68 -3.41
CA GLN A 190 11.52 -10.57 -3.65
C GLN A 190 10.96 -9.23 -3.16
N GLN A 191 9.67 -8.95 -3.36
CA GLN A 191 9.03 -7.73 -2.85
C GLN A 191 9.04 -7.70 -1.32
N TRP A 192 8.70 -8.81 -0.67
CA TRP A 192 8.72 -8.95 0.79
C TRP A 192 10.13 -8.78 1.36
N ALA A 193 11.13 -9.42 0.75
CA ALA A 193 12.52 -9.27 1.15
C ALA A 193 12.99 -7.81 1.04
N MET A 194 12.59 -7.11 -0.03
CA MET A 194 12.91 -5.71 -0.23
C MET A 194 12.24 -4.81 0.83
N LEU A 195 10.96 -5.04 1.15
CA LEU A 195 10.27 -4.34 2.23
C LEU A 195 10.99 -4.56 3.56
N ARG A 196 11.25 -5.82 3.91
CA ARG A 196 11.86 -6.17 5.20
C ARG A 196 13.22 -5.54 5.36
N GLN A 197 14.04 -5.58 4.31
CA GLN A 197 15.34 -4.93 4.32
C GLN A 197 15.20 -3.41 4.47
N TRP A 198 14.38 -2.77 3.62
CA TRP A 198 14.21 -1.32 3.63
C TRP A 198 13.68 -0.82 4.97
N PHE A 199 12.60 -1.42 5.46
CA PHE A 199 11.95 -1.01 6.70
C PHE A 199 12.87 -1.12 7.91
N LEU A 200 13.61 -2.24 8.03
CA LEU A 200 14.50 -2.47 9.17
C LEU A 200 15.80 -1.64 9.08
N ASP A 201 16.34 -1.41 7.88
CA ASP A 201 17.56 -0.62 7.69
C ASP A 201 17.32 0.88 7.96
N GLU A 202 16.15 1.41 7.57
CA GLU A 202 15.86 2.84 7.70
C GLU A 202 15.26 3.22 9.06
N LYS A 203 14.85 2.24 9.89
CA LYS A 203 14.11 2.49 11.15
C LYS A 203 12.98 3.50 10.96
N SER A 204 12.31 3.39 9.81
CA SER A 204 11.25 4.30 9.40
C SER A 204 9.93 3.86 10.04
N ASP A 205 9.10 4.82 10.41
CA ASP A 205 7.70 4.64 10.80
C ASP A 205 6.75 4.52 9.59
N GLU A 206 7.26 4.60 8.36
CA GLU A 206 6.46 4.63 7.13
C GLU A 206 6.26 3.24 6.49
N PHE A 207 5.93 2.22 7.29
CA PHE A 207 5.71 0.84 6.81
C PHE A 207 4.76 0.79 5.60
N VAL A 208 3.61 1.45 5.70
CA VAL A 208 2.58 1.51 4.65
C VAL A 208 3.13 2.06 3.34
N ARG A 209 3.89 3.15 3.42
CA ARG A 209 4.50 3.78 2.25
C ARG A 209 5.51 2.84 1.61
N ILE A 210 6.38 2.22 2.40
CA ILE A 210 7.40 1.28 1.91
C ILE A 210 6.73 0.08 1.24
N ALA A 211 5.69 -0.51 1.85
CA ALA A 211 4.90 -1.60 1.26
C ALA A 211 4.34 -1.25 -0.11
N GLN A 212 3.74 -0.08 -0.24
CA GLN A 212 3.22 0.41 -1.51
C GLN A 212 4.33 0.65 -2.54
N MET A 213 5.47 1.22 -2.12
CA MET A 213 6.62 1.48 -3.00
C MET A 213 7.28 0.19 -3.50
N VAL A 214 7.27 -0.89 -2.72
CA VAL A 214 7.72 -2.21 -3.18
C VAL A 214 6.66 -2.97 -3.99
N GLY A 215 5.46 -2.39 -4.15
CA GLY A 215 4.37 -2.93 -4.95
C GLY A 215 3.50 -3.99 -4.26
N LEU A 216 3.46 -4.00 -2.93
CA LEU A 216 2.58 -4.87 -2.14
C LEU A 216 1.23 -4.19 -1.87
N ASN A 217 0.16 -4.98 -1.89
CA ASN A 217 -1.19 -4.60 -1.51
C ASN A 217 -1.47 -5.05 -0.07
N LEU A 218 -1.60 -4.09 0.86
CA LEU A 218 -1.80 -4.37 2.29
C LEU A 218 -3.05 -5.22 2.61
N PHE A 219 -4.03 -5.26 1.70
CA PHE A 219 -5.28 -6.01 1.88
C PHE A 219 -5.21 -7.46 1.39
N GLU A 220 -4.18 -7.82 0.62
CA GLU A 220 -4.07 -9.11 -0.06
C GLU A 220 -2.74 -9.81 0.24
N ASP A 221 -1.67 -9.04 0.32
CA ASP A 221 -0.29 -9.53 0.29
C ASP A 221 0.32 -9.75 1.68
N LEU A 222 -0.43 -9.50 2.76
CA LEU A 222 0.04 -9.64 4.15
C LEU A 222 -0.49 -10.89 4.86
N VAL A 223 -1.20 -11.78 4.16
CA VAL A 223 -1.64 -13.06 4.72
C VAL A 223 -0.42 -13.96 4.97
N GLY A 224 -0.29 -14.49 6.18
CA GLY A 224 0.74 -15.47 6.55
C GLY A 224 2.17 -14.91 6.60
N VAL A 225 2.36 -13.59 6.51
CA VAL A 225 3.70 -12.99 6.51
C VAL A 225 4.37 -13.04 7.87
N ASP A 226 5.69 -13.06 7.87
CA ASP A 226 6.49 -12.94 9.09
C ASP A 226 6.96 -11.50 9.31
N MET A 227 6.29 -10.83 10.26
CA MET A 227 6.59 -9.50 10.77
C MET A 227 7.00 -9.53 12.25
N SER A 228 7.56 -10.65 12.72
CA SER A 228 8.03 -10.73 14.10
C SER A 228 9.02 -9.61 14.42
N GLY A 229 8.80 -8.90 15.54
CA GLY A 229 9.65 -7.81 15.99
C GLY A 229 9.58 -6.52 15.17
N PHE A 230 8.63 -6.40 14.22
CA PHE A 230 8.48 -5.17 13.44
C PHE A 230 8.01 -4.02 14.33
N ASP A 231 8.56 -2.82 14.11
CA ASP A 231 8.15 -1.59 14.79
C ASP A 231 7.08 -0.85 14.00
N LEU A 232 5.82 -1.27 14.15
CA LEU A 232 4.63 -0.73 13.50
C LEU A 232 3.96 0.36 14.35
N TYR A 233 4.74 1.08 15.16
CA TYR A 233 4.24 2.18 15.98
C TYR A 233 3.50 3.21 15.12
N TYR A 234 2.26 3.54 15.50
CA TYR A 234 1.41 4.53 14.81
C TYR A 234 1.04 4.18 13.35
N ALA A 235 1.28 2.93 12.91
CA ALA A 235 0.98 2.54 11.54
C ALA A 235 -0.53 2.59 11.25
N ASP A 236 -0.90 3.11 10.07
CA ASP A 236 -2.26 3.02 9.54
C ASP A 236 -2.46 1.64 8.90
N LEU A 237 -3.07 0.74 9.67
CA LEU A 237 -3.37 -0.64 9.31
C LEU A 237 -4.90 -0.86 9.34
N GLN A 238 -5.66 0.16 8.92
CA GLN A 238 -7.11 0.02 8.86
C GLN A 238 -7.51 -1.04 7.82
N GLY A 239 -8.28 -2.05 8.26
CA GLY A 239 -8.88 -3.05 7.39
C GLY A 239 -7.91 -4.04 6.72
N VAL A 240 -6.62 -4.02 7.06
CA VAL A 240 -5.62 -4.91 6.41
C VAL A 240 -5.88 -6.36 6.75
N ASN A 241 -5.46 -7.24 5.84
CA ASN A 241 -5.55 -8.69 6.03
C ASN A 241 -4.22 -9.27 6.52
N LEU A 242 -4.19 -9.64 7.80
CA LEU A 242 -3.08 -10.27 8.53
C LEU A 242 -3.44 -11.67 9.00
N GLU A 243 -4.39 -12.34 8.33
CA GLU A 243 -4.73 -13.72 8.63
C GLU A 243 -3.48 -14.61 8.64
N ASN A 244 -3.31 -15.44 9.66
CA ASN A 244 -2.14 -16.31 9.87
C ASN A 244 -0.78 -15.59 9.97
N ALA A 245 -0.72 -14.25 10.02
CA ALA A 245 0.55 -13.53 10.09
C ALA A 245 1.27 -13.78 11.42
N ASN A 246 2.60 -13.81 11.38
CA ASN A 246 3.43 -13.82 12.57
C ASN A 246 3.82 -12.39 12.97
N LEU A 247 3.24 -11.91 14.06
CA LEU A 247 3.45 -10.60 14.68
C LEU A 247 4.07 -10.74 16.07
N THR A 248 4.76 -11.87 16.34
CA THR A 248 5.41 -12.12 17.62
C THR A 248 6.34 -10.95 17.97
N GLN A 249 6.17 -10.37 19.17
CA GLN A 249 6.95 -9.22 19.66
C GLN A 249 6.89 -7.97 18.76
N ALA A 250 5.94 -7.87 17.83
CA ALA A 250 5.76 -6.64 17.04
C ALA A 250 5.29 -5.49 17.94
N ASN A 251 5.81 -4.29 17.70
CA ASN A 251 5.32 -3.08 18.33
C ASN A 251 4.20 -2.48 17.47
N LEU A 252 2.96 -2.60 17.92
CA LEU A 252 1.75 -2.06 17.30
C LEU A 252 1.16 -0.93 18.15
N ALA A 253 1.93 -0.34 19.08
CA ALA A 253 1.42 0.71 19.94
C ALA A 253 0.95 1.91 19.10
N LEU A 254 -0.22 2.45 19.46
CA LEU A 254 -0.92 3.53 18.74
C LEU A 254 -1.27 3.24 17.26
N ALA A 255 -1.05 2.04 16.74
CA ALA A 255 -1.45 1.70 15.38
C ALA A 255 -2.98 1.67 15.25
N ASP A 256 -3.50 2.05 14.07
CA ASP A 256 -4.91 1.86 13.74
C ASP A 256 -5.07 0.51 13.05
N LEU A 257 -5.66 -0.48 13.74
CA LEU A 257 -6.03 -1.79 13.20
C LEU A 257 -7.55 -1.95 13.10
N SER A 258 -8.30 -0.85 12.98
CA SER A 258 -9.75 -0.94 12.97
C SER A 258 -10.25 -1.72 11.76
N GLY A 259 -11.10 -2.72 12.01
CA GLY A 259 -11.58 -3.66 10.99
C GLY A 259 -10.52 -4.59 10.41
N ALA A 260 -9.30 -4.63 10.94
CA ALA A 260 -8.26 -5.53 10.45
C ALA A 260 -8.64 -7.01 10.67
N LYS A 261 -8.22 -7.87 9.76
CA LYS A 261 -8.37 -9.33 9.88
C LYS A 261 -7.08 -9.92 10.43
N LEU A 262 -7.15 -10.49 11.62
CA LEU A 262 -6.05 -11.09 12.37
C LEU A 262 -6.42 -12.52 12.80
N THR A 263 -7.38 -13.15 12.13
CA THR A 263 -7.78 -14.53 12.39
C THR A 263 -6.53 -15.41 12.36
N THR A 264 -6.38 -16.29 13.36
CA THR A 264 -5.23 -17.19 13.56
C THR A 264 -3.83 -16.54 13.60
N ALA A 265 -3.74 -15.20 13.61
CA ALA A 265 -2.47 -14.52 13.68
C ALA A 265 -1.75 -14.80 15.01
N ASN A 266 -0.42 -14.84 14.96
CA ASN A 266 0.41 -15.00 16.15
C ASN A 266 0.91 -13.64 16.64
N LEU A 267 0.28 -13.09 17.67
CA LEU A 267 0.62 -11.84 18.35
C LEU A 267 1.27 -12.09 19.73
N THR A 268 1.94 -13.24 19.92
CA THR A 268 2.62 -13.55 21.17
C THR A 268 3.57 -12.41 21.56
N GLN A 269 3.42 -11.88 22.79
CA GLN A 269 4.24 -10.78 23.32
C GLN A 269 4.21 -9.49 22.47
N ALA A 270 3.23 -9.32 21.58
CA ALA A 270 3.07 -8.08 20.82
C ALA A 270 2.65 -6.92 21.73
N ILE A 271 3.07 -5.71 21.38
CA ILE A 271 2.75 -4.48 22.14
C ILE A 271 1.64 -3.76 21.39
N LEU A 272 0.39 -3.81 21.86
CA LEU A 272 -0.76 -3.13 21.25
C LEU A 272 -1.30 -1.98 22.10
N SER A 273 -0.51 -1.49 23.08
CA SER A 273 -0.95 -0.41 23.97
C SER A 273 -1.41 0.82 23.18
N ASN A 274 -2.61 1.31 23.52
CA ASN A 274 -3.28 2.43 22.87
C ASN A 274 -3.55 2.29 21.35
N ALA A 275 -3.39 1.11 20.75
CA ALA A 275 -3.88 0.82 19.41
C ALA A 275 -5.41 1.00 19.28
N ASN A 276 -5.89 1.05 18.05
CA ASN A 276 -7.32 1.03 17.73
C ASN A 276 -7.67 -0.29 17.04
N LEU A 277 -8.33 -1.21 17.73
CA LEU A 277 -8.78 -2.51 17.19
C LEU A 277 -10.31 -2.58 17.13
N ARG A 278 -10.97 -1.43 16.99
CA ARG A 278 -12.43 -1.38 16.80
C ARG A 278 -12.82 -2.26 15.62
N ASP A 279 -13.81 -3.14 15.81
CA ASP A 279 -14.33 -4.05 14.79
C ASP A 279 -13.28 -5.03 14.18
N ALA A 280 -12.09 -5.18 14.78
CA ALA A 280 -11.07 -6.10 14.29
C ALA A 280 -11.46 -7.56 14.56
N ASP A 281 -11.06 -8.48 13.67
CA ASP A 281 -11.26 -9.91 13.83
C ASP A 281 -9.97 -10.61 14.26
N LEU A 282 -9.84 -10.90 15.55
CA LEU A 282 -8.76 -11.66 16.17
C LEU A 282 -9.21 -13.07 16.58
N SER A 283 -10.24 -13.62 15.93
CA SER A 283 -10.70 -14.98 16.26
C SER A 283 -9.58 -16.01 16.08
N HIS A 284 -9.45 -16.92 17.04
CA HIS A 284 -8.38 -17.92 17.10
C HIS A 284 -6.94 -17.35 17.12
N ALA A 285 -6.75 -16.04 17.28
CA ALA A 285 -5.42 -15.45 17.36
C ALA A 285 -4.70 -15.87 18.65
N ASN A 286 -3.37 -15.95 18.59
CA ASN A 286 -2.54 -16.18 19.77
C ASN A 286 -1.99 -14.85 20.29
N LEU A 287 -2.53 -14.38 21.41
CA LEU A 287 -2.18 -13.14 22.12
C LEU A 287 -1.50 -13.45 23.48
N TYR A 288 -0.86 -14.61 23.62
CA TYR A 288 -0.14 -14.99 24.83
C TYR A 288 0.84 -13.88 25.25
N GLN A 289 0.71 -13.39 26.49
CA GLN A 289 1.52 -12.30 27.04
C GLN A 289 1.50 -10.98 26.24
N ALA A 290 0.50 -10.75 25.38
CA ALA A 290 0.38 -9.50 24.64
C ALA A 290 -0.03 -8.33 25.55
N ASP A 291 0.46 -7.13 25.26
CA ASP A 291 0.01 -5.89 25.90
C ASP A 291 -1.20 -5.33 25.13
N LEU A 292 -2.39 -5.50 25.70
CA LEU A 292 -3.69 -5.13 25.15
C LEU A 292 -4.35 -4.00 25.96
N ARG A 293 -3.55 -3.10 26.56
CA ARG A 293 -4.06 -1.89 27.23
C ARG A 293 -4.54 -0.87 26.20
N THR A 294 -5.68 -1.17 25.58
CA THR A 294 -6.04 -0.63 24.27
C THR A 294 -7.55 -0.59 24.02
N LYS A 295 -7.96 -0.05 22.86
CA LYS A 295 -9.38 0.04 22.46
C LYS A 295 -9.75 -1.12 21.53
N LEU A 296 -10.72 -1.93 21.95
CA LEU A 296 -11.17 -3.16 21.30
C LEU A 296 -12.70 -3.23 21.14
N PRO A 297 -13.48 -2.12 21.00
CA PRO A 297 -14.93 -2.21 21.01
C PRO A 297 -15.43 -3.01 19.80
N ARG A 298 -16.37 -3.95 20.06
CA ARG A 298 -16.91 -4.90 19.07
C ARG A 298 -15.87 -5.78 18.36
N ALA A 299 -14.64 -5.85 18.85
CA ALA A 299 -13.64 -6.76 18.31
C ALA A 299 -14.08 -8.22 18.51
N ASN A 300 -13.76 -9.08 17.55
CA ASN A 300 -13.98 -10.52 17.66
C ASN A 300 -12.70 -11.20 18.15
N LEU A 301 -12.68 -11.68 19.38
CA LEU A 301 -11.60 -12.47 19.96
C LEU A 301 -12.09 -13.88 20.34
N SER A 302 -13.13 -14.40 19.67
CA SER A 302 -13.63 -15.74 19.97
C SER A 302 -12.53 -16.78 19.77
N TYR A 303 -12.41 -17.74 20.70
CA TYR A 303 -11.36 -18.77 20.69
C TYR A 303 -9.91 -18.25 20.73
N ALA A 304 -9.69 -16.95 20.97
CA ALA A 304 -8.35 -16.41 21.07
C ALA A 304 -7.64 -16.90 22.34
N ASN A 305 -6.31 -17.06 22.26
CA ASN A 305 -5.48 -17.32 23.43
C ASN A 305 -4.95 -15.99 23.99
N LEU A 306 -5.47 -15.56 25.13
CA LEU A 306 -5.09 -14.35 25.86
C LEU A 306 -4.46 -14.70 27.22
N GLU A 307 -3.93 -15.92 27.35
CA GLU A 307 -3.25 -16.35 28.58
C GLU A 307 -2.12 -15.38 28.93
N GLU A 308 -2.08 -14.95 30.19
CA GLU A 308 -1.14 -13.97 30.74
C GLU A 308 -1.11 -12.60 30.01
N ALA A 309 -2.09 -12.29 29.17
CA ALA A 309 -2.15 -10.99 28.50
C ALA A 309 -2.46 -9.84 29.48
N ASP A 310 -1.92 -8.65 29.20
CA ASP A 310 -2.22 -7.43 29.96
C ASP A 310 -3.35 -6.64 29.29
N LEU A 311 -4.57 -6.80 29.79
CA LEU A 311 -5.76 -6.06 29.38
C LEU A 311 -6.12 -4.96 30.38
N SER A 312 -5.18 -4.50 31.22
CA SER A 312 -5.52 -3.48 32.22
C SER A 312 -5.96 -2.17 31.57
N SER A 313 -7.07 -1.60 32.05
CA SER A 313 -7.72 -0.43 31.47
C SER A 313 -8.13 -0.59 29.99
N ALA A 314 -8.22 -1.82 29.48
CA ALA A 314 -8.69 -2.07 28.13
C ALA A 314 -10.18 -1.69 27.99
N TYR A 315 -10.53 -1.15 26.82
CA TYR A 315 -11.91 -0.74 26.50
C TYR A 315 -12.51 -1.72 25.49
N LEU A 316 -13.33 -2.65 25.96
CA LEU A 316 -13.83 -3.81 25.21
C LEU A 316 -15.35 -3.86 25.03
N PRO A 317 -16.14 -2.77 25.09
CA PRO A 317 -17.58 -2.94 25.13
C PRO A 317 -18.10 -3.65 23.88
N GLN A 318 -19.01 -4.59 24.08
CA GLN A 318 -19.62 -5.43 23.05
C GLN A 318 -18.64 -6.32 22.26
N ALA A 319 -17.40 -6.49 22.73
CA ALA A 319 -16.47 -7.44 22.13
C ALA A 319 -16.95 -8.90 22.31
N ASN A 320 -16.55 -9.77 21.40
CA ASN A 320 -16.80 -11.21 21.48
C ASN A 320 -15.56 -11.93 21.99
N LEU A 321 -15.60 -12.43 23.23
CA LEU A 321 -14.57 -13.27 23.85
C LEU A 321 -15.08 -14.69 24.12
N SER A 322 -16.12 -15.14 23.42
CA SER A 322 -16.64 -16.50 23.60
C SER A 322 -15.56 -17.54 23.32
N HIS A 323 -15.47 -18.56 24.18
CA HIS A 323 -14.45 -19.60 24.14
C HIS A 323 -12.98 -19.13 24.26
N ALA A 324 -12.73 -17.85 24.55
CA ALA A 324 -11.37 -17.34 24.69
C ALA A 324 -10.70 -17.88 25.97
N ASN A 325 -9.39 -18.09 25.90
CA ASN A 325 -8.58 -18.43 27.07
C ASN A 325 -7.96 -17.15 27.65
N LEU A 326 -8.45 -16.67 28.79
CA LEU A 326 -7.91 -15.52 29.53
C LEU A 326 -7.28 -15.95 30.87
N SER A 327 -6.77 -17.18 30.97
CA SER A 327 -6.17 -17.64 32.20
C SER A 327 -5.00 -16.74 32.61
N SER A 328 -4.94 -16.36 33.88
CA SER A 328 -3.91 -15.47 34.43
C SER A 328 -3.84 -14.07 33.79
N ALA A 329 -4.84 -13.67 33.00
CA ALA A 329 -4.85 -12.35 32.37
C ALA A 329 -5.06 -11.22 33.39
N ASN A 330 -4.43 -10.07 33.15
CA ASN A 330 -4.63 -8.86 33.94
C ASN A 330 -5.76 -8.02 33.34
N LEU A 331 -6.93 -7.99 33.99
CA LEU A 331 -8.13 -7.26 33.55
C LEU A 331 -8.45 -6.07 34.47
N LYS A 332 -7.48 -5.59 35.26
CA LYS A 332 -7.68 -4.46 36.18
C LYS A 332 -8.24 -3.25 35.44
N TYR A 333 -9.33 -2.67 35.94
CA TYR A 333 -9.98 -1.51 35.33
C TYR A 333 -10.49 -1.70 33.89
N ALA A 334 -10.54 -2.92 33.37
CA ALA A 334 -11.07 -3.16 32.03
C ALA A 334 -12.58 -2.89 31.98
N ASP A 335 -13.04 -2.25 30.91
CA ASP A 335 -14.47 -2.10 30.60
C ASP A 335 -14.92 -3.28 29.75
N LEU A 336 -15.58 -4.25 30.39
CA LEU A 336 -16.14 -5.45 29.76
C LEU A 336 -17.66 -5.33 29.56
N SER A 337 -18.18 -4.10 29.46
CA SER A 337 -19.63 -3.88 29.35
C SER A 337 -20.23 -4.52 28.09
N GLY A 338 -21.20 -5.41 28.26
CA GLY A 338 -21.87 -6.12 27.18
C GLY A 338 -20.96 -7.10 26.41
N VAL A 339 -19.78 -7.43 26.94
CA VAL A 339 -18.87 -8.42 26.33
C VAL A 339 -19.51 -9.80 26.35
N ASP A 340 -19.39 -10.54 25.26
CA ASP A 340 -19.74 -11.96 25.23
C ASP A 340 -18.57 -12.81 25.74
N LEU A 341 -18.66 -13.32 26.96
CA LEU A 341 -17.65 -14.20 27.55
C LEU A 341 -18.05 -15.67 27.48
N ARG A 342 -19.13 -16.07 26.80
CA ARG A 342 -19.65 -17.45 26.90
C ARG A 342 -18.57 -18.52 26.71
N ASN A 343 -18.48 -19.47 27.65
CA ASN A 343 -17.48 -20.53 27.68
C ASN A 343 -16.01 -20.05 27.75
N ALA A 344 -15.74 -18.78 28.08
CA ALA A 344 -14.38 -18.29 28.28
C ALA A 344 -13.76 -18.84 29.57
N ASN A 345 -12.44 -18.94 29.58
CA ASN A 345 -11.66 -19.31 30.76
C ASN A 345 -11.01 -18.08 31.38
N LEU A 346 -11.46 -17.64 32.55
CA LEU A 346 -10.86 -16.57 33.35
C LEU A 346 -10.22 -17.12 34.63
N GLN A 347 -9.76 -18.37 34.61
CA GLN A 347 -9.05 -18.95 35.74
C GLN A 347 -7.84 -18.08 36.14
N ASP A 348 -7.65 -17.82 37.42
CA ASP A 348 -6.53 -17.03 37.96
C ASP A 348 -6.43 -15.57 37.44
N ALA A 349 -7.45 -15.07 36.72
CA ALA A 349 -7.45 -13.71 36.18
C ALA A 349 -7.68 -12.64 37.26
N ASP A 350 -7.08 -11.45 37.09
CA ASP A 350 -7.26 -10.31 37.99
C ASP A 350 -8.31 -9.34 37.43
N LEU A 351 -9.53 -9.39 37.95
CA LEU A 351 -10.64 -8.52 37.58
C LEU A 351 -10.83 -7.34 38.54
N SER A 352 -9.79 -6.93 39.28
CA SER A 352 -9.91 -5.85 40.26
C SER A 352 -10.37 -4.56 39.57
N ARG A 353 -11.57 -4.09 39.95
CA ARG A 353 -12.23 -2.89 39.40
C ARG A 353 -12.60 -3.00 37.91
N ALA A 354 -12.72 -4.20 37.36
CA ALA A 354 -13.29 -4.40 36.03
C ALA A 354 -14.81 -4.11 36.02
N GLU A 355 -15.33 -3.56 34.92
CA GLU A 355 -16.75 -3.32 34.72
C GLU A 355 -17.38 -4.46 33.92
N LEU A 356 -18.30 -5.21 34.52
CA LEU A 356 -18.95 -6.39 33.92
C LEU A 356 -20.44 -6.16 33.60
N LYS A 357 -20.85 -4.89 33.46
CA LYS A 357 -22.25 -4.53 33.23
C LYS A 357 -22.75 -5.20 31.95
N ASP A 358 -23.86 -5.92 32.03
CA ASP A 358 -24.49 -6.61 30.88
C ASP A 358 -23.61 -7.67 30.18
N ALA A 359 -22.42 -8.01 30.71
CA ALA A 359 -21.51 -9.00 30.11
C ALA A 359 -22.09 -10.42 30.13
N ILE A 360 -22.12 -11.14 29.01
CA ILE A 360 -22.72 -12.48 28.91
C ILE A 360 -21.76 -13.50 29.49
N VAL A 361 -22.11 -14.13 30.61
CA VAL A 361 -21.20 -14.99 31.40
C VAL A 361 -21.64 -16.45 31.54
N GLU A 362 -22.43 -16.97 30.60
CA GLU A 362 -22.83 -18.38 30.61
C GLU A 362 -21.61 -19.30 30.46
N LYS A 363 -21.44 -20.23 31.40
CA LYS A 363 -20.35 -21.23 31.44
C LYS A 363 -18.94 -20.63 31.48
N VAL A 364 -18.79 -19.42 32.02
CA VAL A 364 -17.48 -18.80 32.20
C VAL A 364 -16.78 -19.36 33.43
N CYS A 365 -15.54 -19.82 33.29
CA CYS A 365 -14.75 -20.28 34.42
C CYS A 365 -14.07 -19.09 35.11
N PHE A 366 -14.41 -18.81 36.35
CA PHE A 366 -13.77 -17.80 37.22
C PHE A 366 -12.99 -18.45 38.37
N SER A 367 -12.61 -19.73 38.27
CA SER A 367 -11.85 -20.43 39.31
C SER A 367 -10.61 -19.64 39.69
N LYS A 368 -10.46 -19.32 40.98
CA LYS A 368 -9.33 -18.53 41.52
C LYS A 368 -9.15 -17.13 40.93
N ALA A 369 -10.13 -16.61 40.18
CA ALA A 369 -10.13 -15.23 39.75
C ALA A 369 -10.21 -14.29 40.96
N ILE A 370 -9.46 -13.19 40.92
CA ILE A 370 -9.42 -12.20 42.02
C ILE A 370 -10.09 -10.88 41.60
N GLY A 371 -10.40 -10.04 42.58
CA GLY A 371 -10.97 -8.72 42.33
C GLY A 371 -12.48 -8.67 42.13
N ILE A 372 -13.17 -9.80 42.23
CA ILE A 372 -14.64 -9.90 42.17
C ILE A 372 -15.21 -9.91 43.60
N SER A 373 -16.11 -8.97 43.91
CA SER A 373 -16.80 -8.94 45.22
C SER A 373 -17.85 -10.06 45.33
N GLN A 374 -18.16 -10.52 46.55
CA GLN A 374 -19.18 -11.56 46.79
C GLN A 374 -20.56 -11.22 46.19
N ARG A 375 -20.95 -9.94 46.20
CA ARG A 375 -22.20 -9.47 45.57
C ARG A 375 -22.19 -9.73 44.08
N ILE A 376 -21.13 -9.29 43.39
CA ILE A 376 -20.97 -9.48 41.95
C ILE A 376 -20.88 -10.97 41.62
N GLN A 377 -20.13 -11.74 42.40
CA GLN A 377 -20.02 -13.20 42.22
C GLN A 377 -21.40 -13.87 42.23
N SER A 378 -22.28 -13.51 43.18
CA SER A 378 -23.64 -14.05 43.25
C SER A 378 -24.45 -13.71 41.99
N GLU A 379 -24.38 -12.45 41.53
CA GLU A 379 -25.04 -11.98 40.29
C GLU A 379 -24.51 -12.72 39.04
N LEU A 380 -23.21 -13.01 38.97
CA LEU A 380 -22.61 -13.73 37.84
C LEU A 380 -23.02 -15.21 37.83
N VAL A 381 -23.12 -15.85 39.01
CA VAL A 381 -23.56 -17.25 39.13
C VAL A 381 -25.01 -17.41 38.66
N GLU A 382 -25.91 -16.49 39.02
CA GLU A 382 -27.30 -16.48 38.52
C GLU A 382 -27.37 -16.39 36.99
N ARG A 383 -26.34 -15.80 36.36
CA ARG A 383 -26.20 -15.66 34.90
C ARG A 383 -25.41 -16.81 34.26
N GLY A 384 -25.09 -17.85 35.02
CA GLY A 384 -24.46 -19.08 34.53
C GLY A 384 -22.94 -19.14 34.65
N ALA A 385 -22.30 -18.22 35.38
CA ALA A 385 -20.86 -18.27 35.64
C ALA A 385 -20.49 -19.42 36.59
N ILE A 386 -19.30 -19.99 36.40
CA ILE A 386 -18.75 -21.09 37.17
C ILE A 386 -17.64 -20.53 38.06
N PHE A 387 -17.80 -20.65 39.36
CA PHE A 387 -16.74 -20.44 40.35
C PHE A 387 -16.41 -21.79 40.98
N GLU A 388 -15.13 -22.08 41.23
CA GLU A 388 -14.75 -23.19 42.11
C GLU A 388 -15.50 -23.00 43.44
N GLN A 389 -16.31 -24.00 43.82
CA GLN A 389 -16.88 -24.03 45.16
C GLN A 389 -15.69 -24.15 46.13
N ASN A 390 -15.58 -23.18 47.04
CA ASN A 390 -14.99 -23.47 48.34
C ASN A 390 -15.80 -24.64 48.91
N GLU A 391 -15.33 -25.88 48.74
CA GLU A 391 -15.75 -26.98 49.60
C GLU A 391 -15.35 -26.70 51.05
#